data_AF-A0A7Y2EF52-F1
#
_entry.id   AF-A0A7Y2EF52-F1
#
_cell.length_a   1.000
_cell.length_b   1.000
_cell.length_c   1.000
_cell.angle_alpha   90.00
_cell.angle_beta   90.00
_cell.angle_gamma   90.00
#
_symmetry.space_group_name_H-M   'P 1'
#
loop_
_entity.id
_entity.type
_entity.pdbx_description
1 polymer ?
#
loop_
_entity_poly.entity_id
_entity_poly.type
_entity_poly.pdbx_seq_one_letter_code
_entity_poly.pdbx_strand_id
1 'polypeptide(L)'
;FYTRTGVGTVIADGKETREFDGQTYLMERALTGDLAIIKAWKADTSGNLLFRKTARNFNPPMATAGKVCVVEAEYVVDVGTLDPENIHLPGIYVDRLFEGDNFEKRIERRTIREE
;
A
#
# COMPACT_ATOMS: atom_id res chain seq x y z
N PHE A 1 15.15 1.41 -10.26
CA PHE A 1 16.00 1.95 -9.16
C PHE A 1 17.03 0.91 -8.79
N TYR A 2 18.17 1.30 -8.22
CA TYR A 2 19.17 0.32 -7.78
C TYR A 2 18.98 -0.04 -6.31
N THR A 3 19.13 -1.31 -5.97
CA THR A 3 19.02 -1.84 -4.60
C THR A 3 20.06 -2.92 -4.36
N ARG A 4 20.48 -3.09 -3.11
CA ARG A 4 21.41 -4.16 -2.72
C ARG A 4 20.70 -5.49 -2.47
N THR A 5 19.42 -5.46 -2.16
CA THR A 5 18.61 -6.64 -1.86
C THR A 5 18.55 -7.56 -3.06
N GLY A 6 19.10 -8.77 -2.96
CA GLY A 6 19.10 -9.79 -4.03
C GLY A 6 20.43 -9.95 -4.77
N VAL A 7 21.42 -9.08 -4.53
CA VAL A 7 22.77 -9.22 -5.09
C VAL A 7 23.40 -10.54 -4.65
N GLY A 8 24.01 -11.27 -5.60
CA GLY A 8 24.64 -12.57 -5.36
C GLY A 8 23.65 -13.72 -5.13
N THR A 9 22.36 -13.50 -5.41
CA THR A 9 21.31 -14.53 -5.37
C THR A 9 20.71 -14.72 -6.76
N VAL A 10 19.91 -15.77 -6.93
CA VAL A 10 19.15 -16.04 -8.18
C VAL A 10 18.26 -14.88 -8.64
N ILE A 11 17.91 -13.94 -7.75
CA ILE A 11 17.11 -12.75 -8.10
C ILE A 11 17.89 -11.79 -9.01
N ALA A 12 19.22 -11.80 -8.96
CA ALA A 12 20.07 -10.94 -9.79
C ALA A 12 20.25 -11.48 -11.22
N ASP A 13 19.88 -12.74 -11.48
CA ASP A 13 20.11 -13.39 -12.77
C ASP A 13 19.39 -12.65 -13.90
N GLY A 14 20.17 -12.22 -14.91
CA GLY A 14 19.65 -11.46 -16.05
C GLY A 14 19.27 -10.01 -15.77
N LYS A 15 19.50 -9.50 -14.55
CA LYS A 15 19.31 -8.08 -14.20
C LYS A 15 20.61 -7.30 -14.37
N GLU A 16 20.47 -6.02 -14.70
CA GLU A 16 21.61 -5.10 -14.73
C GLU A 16 22.15 -4.89 -13.30
N THR A 17 23.47 -4.92 -13.15
CA THR A 17 24.14 -4.57 -11.89
C THR A 17 25.08 -3.40 -12.10
N ARG A 18 25.32 -2.64 -11.02
CA ARG A 18 26.22 -1.49 -11.04
C ARG A 18 26.89 -1.31 -9.70
N GLU A 19 28.14 -0.88 -9.73
CA GLU A 19 28.87 -0.51 -8.52
C GLU A 19 28.67 0.98 -8.20
N PHE A 20 28.34 1.26 -6.94
CA PHE A 20 28.31 2.60 -6.37
C PHE A 20 29.10 2.55 -5.06
N ASP A 21 30.11 3.41 -4.92
CA ASP A 21 30.94 3.53 -3.71
C ASP A 21 31.53 2.18 -3.23
N GLY A 22 32.02 1.36 -4.16
CA GLY A 22 32.61 0.06 -3.86
C GLY A 22 31.61 -1.04 -3.49
N GLN A 23 30.30 -0.78 -3.65
CA GLN A 23 29.24 -1.75 -3.36
C GLN A 23 28.45 -2.06 -4.63
N THR A 24 28.19 -3.34 -4.89
CA THR A 24 27.36 -3.79 -6.01
C THR A 24 25.87 -3.66 -5.68
N TYR A 25 25.09 -3.15 -6.64
CA TYR A 25 23.64 -3.05 -6.59
C TYR A 25 23.03 -3.68 -7.84
N LEU A 26 21.76 -4.08 -7.75
CA LEU A 26 20.97 -4.58 -8.87
C LEU A 26 19.88 -3.57 -9.25
N MET A 27 19.60 -3.47 -10.55
CA MET A 27 18.55 -2.64 -11.12
C MET A 27 17.19 -3.35 -11.02
N GLU A 28 16.25 -2.74 -10.28
CA GLU A 28 14.84 -3.12 -10.29
C GLU A 28 14.00 -2.18 -11.15
N ARG A 29 13.03 -2.75 -11.84
CA ARG A 29 12.02 -2.02 -12.61
C ARG A 29 10.82 -1.71 -11.73
N ALA A 30 10.17 -0.57 -11.97
CA ALA A 30 8.91 -0.25 -11.31
C ALA A 30 7.82 -1.25 -11.74
N LEU A 31 6.98 -1.65 -10.79
CA LEU A 31 5.77 -2.43 -11.05
C LEU A 31 4.58 -1.47 -11.16
N THR A 32 3.75 -1.68 -12.17
CA THR A 32 2.49 -0.96 -12.38
C THR A 32 1.39 -1.96 -12.70
N GLY A 33 0.13 -1.58 -12.44
CA GLY A 33 -1.03 -2.41 -12.73
C GLY A 33 -2.15 -1.61 -13.38
N ASP A 34 -3.02 -2.30 -14.12
CA ASP A 34 -4.23 -1.66 -14.66
C ASP A 34 -5.27 -1.38 -13.58
N LEU A 35 -5.28 -2.21 -12.53
CA LEU A 35 -6.20 -2.12 -11.40
C LEU A 35 -5.45 -2.31 -10.08
N ALA A 36 -5.65 -1.39 -9.13
CA ALA A 36 -5.27 -1.53 -7.74
C ALA A 36 -6.52 -1.71 -6.89
N ILE A 37 -6.57 -2.78 -6.09
CA ILE A 37 -7.65 -3.05 -5.14
C ILE A 37 -7.05 -2.95 -3.75
N ILE A 38 -7.51 -2.00 -2.94
CA ILE A 38 -6.93 -1.71 -1.63
C ILE A 38 -7.99 -1.58 -0.53
N LYS A 39 -7.56 -1.75 0.72
CA LYS A 39 -8.41 -1.71 1.92
C LYS A 39 -8.01 -0.56 2.85
N ALA A 40 -8.95 0.33 3.15
CA ALA A 40 -8.80 1.44 4.10
C ALA A 40 -9.64 1.24 5.37
N TRP A 41 -9.29 1.92 6.46
CA TRP A 41 -10.14 1.96 7.65
C TRP A 41 -11.25 2.98 7.49
N LYS A 42 -10.91 4.23 7.13
CA LYS A 42 -11.87 5.27 6.83
C LYS A 42 -11.53 5.91 5.49
N ALA A 43 -12.54 6.37 4.78
CA ALA A 43 -12.41 7.23 3.63
C ALA A 43 -13.37 8.40 3.77
N ASP A 44 -13.04 9.57 3.25
CA ASP A 44 -14.06 10.58 2.98
C ASP A 44 -14.64 10.41 1.57
N THR A 45 -15.77 11.07 1.29
CA THR A 45 -16.43 11.01 -0.03
C THR A 45 -15.61 11.63 -1.16
N SER A 46 -14.49 12.32 -0.88
CA SER A 46 -13.51 12.78 -1.88
C SER A 46 -12.36 11.79 -2.10
N GLY A 47 -12.33 10.67 -1.37
CA GLY A 47 -11.36 9.60 -1.52
C GLY A 47 -10.15 9.68 -0.58
N ASN A 48 -10.07 10.66 0.35
CA ASN A 48 -8.95 10.71 1.29
C ASN A 48 -9.03 9.54 2.27
N LEU A 49 -7.91 8.84 2.49
CA LEU A 49 -7.90 7.58 3.25
C LEU A 49 -7.15 7.68 4.58
N LEU A 50 -7.71 7.03 5.59
CA LEU A 50 -7.03 6.62 6.81
C LEU A 50 -6.90 5.09 6.85
N PHE A 51 -5.76 4.63 7.34
CA PHE A 51 -5.43 3.22 7.54
C PHE A 51 -5.17 2.99 9.02
N ARG A 52 -5.48 1.80 9.53
CA ARG A 52 -5.39 1.50 10.95
C ARG A 52 -4.29 0.50 11.25
N LYS A 53 -3.32 0.90 12.07
CA LYS A 53 -2.19 0.06 12.52
C LYS A 53 -1.43 -0.53 11.33
N THR A 54 -1.01 -1.78 11.45
CA THR A 54 -0.24 -2.53 10.44
C THR A 54 -1.06 -2.90 9.20
N ALA A 55 -2.39 -2.69 9.21
CA ALA A 55 -3.23 -2.89 8.02
C ALA A 55 -2.94 -1.88 6.90
N ARG A 56 -2.14 -0.83 7.16
CA ARG A 56 -1.68 0.11 6.12
C ARG A 56 -0.82 -0.58 5.06
N ASN A 57 0.16 -1.37 5.50
CA ASN A 57 1.12 -2.12 4.68
C ASN A 57 1.29 -1.63 3.22
N PHE A 58 0.88 -2.42 2.23
CA PHE A 58 1.04 -2.15 0.81
C PHE A 58 -0.12 -1.38 0.18
N ASN A 59 -1.16 -1.02 0.94
CA ASN A 59 -2.31 -0.31 0.38
C ASN A 59 -1.93 1.04 -0.27
N PRO A 60 -1.18 1.95 0.38
CA PRO A 60 -0.75 3.19 -0.26
C PRO A 60 0.10 2.99 -1.53
N PRO A 61 1.21 2.22 -1.54
CA PRO A 61 2.03 2.09 -2.75
C PRO A 61 1.28 1.39 -3.90
N MET A 62 0.34 0.47 -3.60
CA MET A 62 -0.48 -0.16 -4.63
C MET A 62 -1.46 0.83 -5.27
N ALA A 63 -2.09 1.69 -4.46
CA ALA A 63 -2.97 2.75 -4.99
C ALA A 63 -2.24 3.67 -5.97
N THR A 64 -1.00 4.07 -5.65
CA THR A 64 -0.20 4.94 -6.52
C THR A 64 0.33 4.25 -7.79
N ALA A 65 0.34 2.91 -7.82
CA ALA A 65 0.88 2.13 -8.93
C ALA A 65 -0.20 1.60 -9.89
N GLY A 66 -1.49 1.76 -9.53
CA GLY A 66 -2.63 1.37 -10.35
C GLY A 66 -3.07 2.47 -11.29
N LYS A 67 -3.45 2.11 -12.53
CA LYS A 67 -4.14 3.05 -13.44
C LYS A 67 -5.55 3.40 -12.96
N VAL A 68 -6.22 2.43 -12.34
CA VAL A 68 -7.51 2.62 -11.64
C VAL A 68 -7.37 2.05 -10.23
N CYS A 69 -7.68 2.83 -9.22
CA CYS A 69 -7.67 2.41 -7.82
C CYS A 69 -9.11 2.30 -7.29
N VAL A 70 -9.44 1.11 -6.79
CA VAL A 70 -10.69 0.82 -6.10
C VAL A 70 -10.38 0.56 -4.63
N VAL A 71 -11.07 1.30 -3.76
CA VAL A 71 -10.89 1.24 -2.32
C VAL A 71 -12.14 0.66 -1.67
N GLU A 72 -11.96 -0.40 -0.89
CA GLU A 72 -12.94 -0.82 0.11
C GLU A 72 -12.61 -0.15 1.46
N ALA A 73 -13.58 0.50 2.10
CA ALA A 73 -13.42 1.17 3.40
C ALA A 73 -14.44 0.65 4.41
N GLU A 74 -14.11 0.68 5.71
CA GLU A 74 -15.08 0.32 6.77
C GLU A 74 -16.04 1.45 7.11
N TYR A 75 -15.63 2.69 6.86
CA TYR A 75 -16.44 3.87 7.11
C TYR A 75 -16.17 4.87 5.99
N VAL A 76 -17.23 5.29 5.32
CA VAL A 76 -17.23 6.42 4.39
C VAL A 76 -17.90 7.60 5.08
N VAL A 77 -17.16 8.70 5.21
CA VAL A 77 -17.61 9.91 5.92
C VAL A 77 -17.66 11.10 4.99
N ASP A 78 -18.37 12.15 5.39
CA ASP A 78 -18.42 13.39 4.61
C ASP A 78 -17.05 14.10 4.59
N VAL A 79 -16.77 14.81 3.50
CA VAL A 79 -15.59 15.67 3.36
C VAL A 79 -15.52 16.66 4.52
N GLY A 80 -14.31 16.85 5.07
CA GLY A 80 -14.06 17.70 6.23
C GLY A 80 -14.21 16.97 7.57
N THR A 81 -14.74 15.75 7.59
CA THR A 81 -14.76 14.90 8.79
C THR A 81 -13.37 14.38 9.15
N LEU A 82 -12.54 14.13 8.14
CA LEU A 82 -11.15 13.71 8.34
C LEU A 82 -10.26 14.95 8.49
N ASP A 83 -9.48 14.99 9.56
CA ASP A 83 -8.45 16.02 9.76
C ASP A 83 -7.40 15.92 8.63
N PRO A 84 -7.17 16.99 7.86
CA PRO A 84 -6.21 17.01 6.76
C PRO A 84 -4.80 16.54 7.15
N GLU A 85 -4.34 16.86 8.36
CA GLU A 85 -3.00 16.49 8.85
C GLU A 85 -2.86 14.99 9.14
N ASN A 86 -3.98 14.28 9.26
CA ASN A 86 -4.01 12.85 9.53
C ASN A 86 -4.18 12.00 8.27
N ILE A 87 -4.47 12.59 7.10
CA ILE A 87 -4.68 11.86 5.84
C ILE A 87 -3.41 11.09 5.46
N HIS A 88 -3.52 9.76 5.28
CA HIS A 88 -2.37 8.95 4.88
C HIS A 88 -2.21 8.82 3.37
N LEU A 89 -3.32 8.76 2.64
CA LEU A 89 -3.34 8.75 1.18
C LEU A 89 -4.35 9.79 0.70
N PRO A 90 -3.90 10.84 0.00
CA PRO A 90 -4.78 11.81 -0.61
C PRO A 90 -5.71 11.17 -1.65
N GLY A 91 -6.94 11.68 -1.75
CA GLY A 91 -7.98 11.14 -2.63
C GLY A 91 -7.68 11.19 -4.12
N ILE A 92 -6.66 11.94 -4.55
CA ILE A 92 -6.20 11.97 -5.95
C ILE A 92 -5.79 10.59 -6.49
N TYR A 93 -5.42 9.66 -5.60
CA TYR A 93 -5.05 8.29 -5.97
C TYR A 93 -6.23 7.30 -5.91
N VAL A 94 -7.46 7.79 -5.70
CA VAL A 94 -8.65 6.96 -5.52
C VAL A 94 -9.67 7.28 -6.61
N ASP A 95 -9.96 6.29 -7.46
CA ASP A 95 -10.94 6.45 -8.54
C ASP A 95 -12.34 5.98 -8.12
N ARG A 96 -12.41 4.94 -7.28
CA ARG A 96 -13.67 4.36 -6.82
C ARG A 96 -13.60 4.00 -5.34
N LEU A 97 -14.67 4.31 -4.63
CA LEU A 97 -14.82 4.05 -3.21
C LEU A 97 -16.05 3.17 -2.96
N PHE A 98 -15.88 2.15 -2.12
CA PHE A 98 -16.91 1.22 -1.70
C PHE A 98 -16.89 1.10 -0.17
N GLU A 99 -18.03 1.33 0.48
CA GLU A 99 -18.19 1.06 1.90
C GLU A 99 -18.57 -0.42 2.09
N GLY A 100 -17.73 -1.17 2.81
CA GLY A 100 -17.97 -2.58 3.06
C GLY A 100 -18.60 -2.83 4.43
N ASP A 101 -19.65 -3.66 4.46
CA ASP A 101 -20.43 -3.90 5.67
C ASP A 101 -19.78 -4.90 6.64
N ASN A 102 -19.16 -5.97 6.11
CA ASN A 102 -18.77 -7.14 6.91
C ASN A 102 -17.39 -7.69 6.52
N PHE A 103 -16.33 -7.08 7.04
CA PHE A 103 -14.96 -7.59 6.88
C PHE A 103 -14.63 -8.66 7.93
N GLU A 104 -14.31 -9.87 7.50
CA GLU A 104 -14.00 -10.99 8.41
C GLU A 104 -12.74 -10.79 9.26
N LYS A 105 -11.74 -10.04 8.75
CA LYS A 105 -10.47 -9.68 9.45
C LYS A 105 -9.84 -10.85 10.22
N ARG A 106 -9.66 -11.99 9.54
CA ARG A 106 -9.09 -13.21 10.12
C ARG A 106 -7.68 -12.97 10.66
N ILE A 107 -7.38 -13.62 11.79
CA ILE A 107 -6.04 -13.64 12.39
C ILE A 107 -5.39 -14.99 12.08
N GLU A 108 -4.29 -14.99 11.33
CA GLU A 108 -3.59 -16.23 10.94
C GLU A 108 -3.04 -16.99 12.15
N ARG A 109 -2.38 -16.28 13.09
CA ARG A 109 -1.83 -16.84 14.33
C ARG A 109 -2.18 -15.95 15.51
N ARG A 110 -3.16 -16.36 16.32
CA ARG A 110 -3.59 -15.63 17.52
C ARG A 110 -2.66 -15.95 18.69
N THR A 111 -1.75 -15.04 19.00
CA THR A 111 -0.84 -15.13 20.15
C THR A 111 -1.23 -14.12 21.23
N ILE A 112 -1.37 -14.58 22.47
CA ILE A 112 -1.65 -13.75 23.66
C ILE A 112 -0.52 -13.96 24.68
N ARG A 113 -0.23 -12.95 25.52
CA ARG A 113 0.74 -13.09 26.62
C ARG A 113 0.10 -13.92 27.75
N GLU A 114 0.88 -14.78 28.39
CA GLU A 114 0.49 -15.41 29.66
C GLU A 114 0.58 -14.36 30.79
N GLU A 115 -0.42 -14.28 31.66
CA GLU A 115 -0.48 -13.33 32.78
C GLU A 115 0.71 -13.47 33.74
#